data_AF-A0A2P5M718-F1
#
_entry.id   AF-A0A2P5M718-F1
#
_cell.length_a   1.000
_cell.length_b   1.000
_cell.length_c   1.000
_cell.angle_alpha   90.00
_cell.angle_beta   90.00
_cell.angle_gamma   90.00
#
_symmetry.space_group_name_H-M   'P 1'
#
loop_
_entity.id
_entity.type
_entity.pdbx_description
1 polymer ?
#
loop_
_entity_poly.entity_id
_entity_poly.type
_entity_poly.pdbx_seq_one_letter_code
_entity_poly.pdbx_strand_id
1 'polypeptide(L)' 'RQKSGLVWDGSPPTFHEQRSLAERLYRDQGIDTQRLLGHKSAKMTDVYHDSRGAEWLEIAVK' A
#
# COMPACT_ATOMS: atom_id res chain seq x y z
N ARG A 1 -5.94 -14.30 10.97
CA ARG A 1 -6.22 -14.69 9.57
C ARG A 1 -7.47 -15.56 9.50
N GLN A 2 -7.49 -16.81 9.97
CA GLN A 2 -8.72 -17.65 9.90
C GLN A 2 -9.95 -17.04 10.60
N LYS A 3 -9.78 -16.43 11.78
CA LYS A 3 -10.87 -15.78 12.52
C LYS A 3 -11.52 -14.59 11.81
N SER A 4 -10.89 -13.99 10.80
CA SER A 4 -11.49 -12.86 10.09
C SER A 4 -12.52 -13.28 9.04
N GLY A 5 -12.59 -14.57 8.68
CA GLY A 5 -13.52 -15.06 7.64
C GLY A 5 -13.22 -14.55 6.23
N LEU A 6 -12.07 -13.92 6.02
CA LEU A 6 -11.69 -13.32 4.74
C LEU A 6 -11.00 -14.34 3.85
N VAL A 7 -11.33 -14.32 2.56
CA VAL A 7 -10.75 -15.16 1.51
C VAL A 7 -9.81 -14.31 0.67
N TRP A 8 -8.64 -14.86 0.34
CA TRP A 8 -7.60 -14.17 -0.41
C TRP A 8 -7.25 -14.96 -1.67
N ASP A 9 -6.93 -14.23 -2.74
CA ASP A 9 -6.31 -14.83 -3.91
C ASP A 9 -4.80 -14.96 -3.65
N GLY A 10 -4.31 -16.20 -3.57
CA GLY A 10 -2.92 -16.49 -3.20
C GLY A 10 -2.59 -16.35 -1.70
N SER A 11 -1.38 -15.87 -1.41
CA SER A 11 -0.89 -15.78 -0.03
C SER A 11 -1.55 -14.62 0.73
N PRO A 12 -2.10 -14.85 1.94
CA PRO A 12 -2.70 -13.78 2.73
C PRO A 12 -1.70 -12.65 3.04
N PRO A 13 -2.16 -11.39 3.10
CA PRO A 13 -1.30 -10.27 3.47
C PRO A 13 -0.65 -10.50 4.84
N THR A 14 0.60 -10.07 4.95
CA THR A 14 1.37 -10.16 6.20
C THR A 14 1.13 -8.94 7.08
N PHE A 15 1.62 -8.98 8.33
CA PHE A 15 1.55 -7.81 9.21
C PHE A 15 2.27 -6.59 8.59
N HIS A 16 3.32 -6.83 7.79
CA HIS A 16 4.09 -5.79 7.08
C HIS A 16 3.25 -5.04 6.04
N GLU A 17 2.21 -5.66 5.48
CA GLU A 17 1.33 -5.03 4.48
C GLU A 17 0.52 -3.85 5.06
N GLN A 18 0.39 -3.73 6.39
CA GLN A 18 -0.17 -2.52 7.02
C GLN A 18 0.64 -1.26 6.69
N ARG A 19 1.96 -1.41 6.53
CA ARG A 19 2.84 -0.30 6.16
C ARG A 19 2.61 0.13 4.71
N SER A 20 2.34 -0.82 3.83
CA SER A 20 1.95 -0.58 2.43
C SER A 20 0.61 0.17 2.35
N LEU A 21 -0.38 -0.30 3.11
CA LEU A 21 -1.67 0.38 3.23
C LEU A 21 -1.53 1.81 3.78
N ALA A 22 -0.72 1.99 4.84
CA ALA A 22 -0.50 3.31 5.44
C ALA A 22 0.17 4.28 4.45
N GLU A 23 1.12 3.82 3.64
CA GLU A 23 1.74 4.64 2.59
C GLU A 23 0.67 5.21 1.65
N ARG A 24 -0.15 4.34 1.05
CA ARG A 24 -1.16 4.74 0.06
C ARG A 24 -2.18 5.72 0.65
N LEU A 25 -2.73 5.40 1.82
CA LEU A 25 -3.73 6.24 2.48
C LEU A 25 -3.19 7.63 2.88
N TYR A 26 -1.96 7.71 3.38
CA TYR A 26 -1.38 8.99 3.79
C TYR A 26 -0.89 9.82 2.62
N ARG A 27 -0.44 9.17 1.54
CA ARG A 27 -0.13 9.85 0.27
C ARG A 27 -1.36 10.57 -0.28
N ASP A 28 -2.52 9.92 -0.28
CA ASP A 28 -3.77 10.50 -0.79
C ASP A 28 -4.22 11.72 0.06
N GLN A 29 -3.78 11.79 1.32
CA GLN A 29 -3.97 12.93 2.21
C GLN A 29 -2.90 14.03 2.03
N GLY A 30 -1.94 13.85 1.12
CA GLY A 30 -0.86 14.80 0.84
C GLY A 30 0.32 14.76 1.82
N ILE A 31 0.46 13.70 2.62
CA ILE A 31 1.57 13.55 3.57
C ILE A 31 2.82 13.03 2.85
N ASP A 32 4.00 13.53 3.23
CA ASP A 32 5.29 12.99 2.79
C ASP A 32 5.52 11.60 3.42
N THR A 33 5.11 10.57 2.69
CA THR A 33 5.19 9.18 3.14
C THR A 33 6.62 8.66 3.15
N GLN A 34 7.52 9.15 2.29
CA GLN A 34 8.92 8.75 2.32
C GLN A 34 9.55 9.13 3.66
N ARG A 35 9.29 10.35 4.14
CA ARG A 35 9.75 10.81 5.45
C ARG A 35 9.03 10.09 6.59
N LEU A 36 7.70 9.92 6.52
CA LEU A 36 6.92 9.21 7.54
C LEU A 36 7.41 7.78 7.75
N LEU A 37 7.72 7.08 6.65
CA LEU A 37 8.21 5.71 6.67
C LEU A 37 9.72 5.66 6.97
N GLY A 38 10.46 6.77 6.87
CA GLY A 38 11.90 6.79 7.10
C GLY A 38 12.69 6.08 6.00
N HIS A 39 12.21 6.12 4.75
CA HIS A 39 12.93 5.56 3.62
C HIS A 39 13.97 6.53 3.08
N LYS A 40 15.21 6.07 2.99
CA LYS A 40 16.32 6.86 2.42
C LYS A 40 16.15 7.12 0.92
N SER A 41 15.55 6.17 0.20
CA SER A 41 15.39 6.21 -1.27
C SER A 41 13.92 6.18 -1.64
N ALA A 42 13.54 6.99 -2.62
CA ALA A 42 12.20 6.99 -3.21
C ALA A 42 11.81 5.61 -3.77
N LYS A 43 12.78 4.87 -4.34
CA LYS A 43 12.54 3.52 -4.86
C LYS A 43 12.00 2.55 -3.81
N MET A 44 12.37 2.72 -2.54
CA MET A 44 11.82 1.89 -1.46
C MET A 44 10.39 2.27 -1.12
N THR A 45 10.03 3.55 -1.23
CA THR A 45 8.65 4.01 -1.05
C THR A 45 7.77 3.55 -2.20
N ASP A 46 8.28 3.54 -3.44
CA ASP A 46 7.52 3.08 -4.62
C ASP A 46 7.05 1.62 -4.50
N VAL A 47 7.81 0.77 -3.80
CA VAL A 47 7.40 -0.63 -3.53
C VAL A 47 6.13 -0.72 -2.67
N TYR A 48 5.89 0.27 -1.80
CA TYR A 48 4.68 0.34 -0.97
C TYR A 48 3.52 1.06 -1.68
N HIS A 49 3.81 1.76 -2.78
CA HIS A 49 2.79 2.38 -3.62
C HIS A 49 2.05 1.34 -4.49
N ASP A 50 2.74 0.28 -4.88
CA ASP A 50 2.20 -0.76 -5.75
C ASP A 50 1.18 -1.66 -5.02
N SER A 51 -0.07 -1.66 -5.51
CA SER A 51 -1.15 -2.53 -5.03
C SER A 51 -1.01 -3.97 -5.50
N ARG A 52 -0.01 -4.28 -6.34
CA ARG A 52 0.33 -5.61 -6.88
C ARG A 52 -0.86 -6.27 -7.57
N GLY A 53 -1.68 -5.46 -8.26
CA GLY A 53 -2.88 -5.92 -8.96
C GLY A 53 -4.10 -6.17 -8.07
N ALA A 54 -4.04 -5.81 -6.78
CA ALA A 54 -5.20 -5.90 -5.89
C ALA A 54 -6.27 -4.83 -6.19
N GLU A 55 -5.90 -3.75 -6.87
CA GLU A 55 -6.77 -2.61 -7.15
C GLU A 55 -6.66 -2.19 -8.63
N TRP A 56 -7.75 -1.68 -9.20
CA TRP A 56 -7.78 -1.10 -10.54
C TRP A 56 -7.17 0.29 -10.53
N LEU A 57 -6.46 0.66 -11.61
CA LEU A 57 -5.99 2.03 -11.80
C LEU A 57 -7.15 2.90 -12.31
N GLU A 58 -7.63 3.82 -11.49
CA GLU A 58 -8.62 4.81 -11.91
C GLU A 58 -7.94 5.92 -12.72
N ILE A 59 -8.33 6.07 -13.99
CA ILE A 59 -7.83 7.14 -14.87
C ILE A 59 -8.85 8.28 -14.85
N ALA A 60 -8.56 9.35 -14.11
CA ALA A 60 -9.36 10.56 -14.17
C ALA A 60 -9.08 11.29 -15.49
N VAL A 61 -10.11 11.44 -16.34
CA VAL A 61 -10.07 12.32 -17.51
C VAL A 61 -10.31 13.73 -17.01
N LYS A 62 -9.34 14.63 -17.23
CA LYS A 62 -9.42 16.05 -16.89
C LYS A 62 -10.25 16.81 -17.92
#